data_AF-A0A938MWB6-F1
#
_entry.id   AF-A0A938MWB6-F1
#
_cell.length_a   1.000
_cell.length_b   1.000
_cell.length_c   1.000
_cell.angle_alpha   90.00
_cell.angle_beta   90.00
_cell.angle_gamma   90.00
#
_symmetry.space_group_name_H-M   'P 1'
#
loop_
_entity.id
_entity.type
_entity.pdbx_description
1 polymer ?
#
loop_
_entity_poly.entity_id
_entity_poly.type
_entity_poly.pdbx_seq_one_letter_code
_entity_poly.pdbx_strand_id
1 'polypeptide(L)'
;MYFTNRLACRIAGCAMLAFGWIALTRAGFAQGGDDRAAVPAAAGNLALDPYGGCTAIRTRATGFFRVEEINGRWWFVTPDGHGFLSVGINHLDLAALKYPDNVHIFRQRYGGQDERYIREGIAAPLRAWGFNTIGWSQEAVGGQWMKPGSILRH
;
A
#
# COMPACT_ATOMS: atom_id res chain seq x y z
N MET A 1 1.32 38.21 11.15
CA MET A 1 0.28 37.42 10.45
C MET A 1 0.65 35.96 10.62
N TYR A 2 0.00 35.11 11.41
CA TYR A 2 -1.21 35.18 12.22
C TYR A 2 -0.93 34.84 13.70
N PHE A 3 -1.90 35.19 14.53
CA PHE A 3 -1.89 35.32 15.97
C PHE A 3 -1.56 34.06 16.79
N THR A 4 -0.96 34.33 17.95
CA THR A 4 -0.78 33.45 19.10
C THR A 4 -2.03 33.45 20.02
N ASN A 5 -2.07 32.44 20.90
CA ASN A 5 -2.57 32.45 22.28
C ASN A 5 -4.03 32.06 22.63
N ARG A 6 -4.10 30.92 23.34
CA ARG A 6 -4.63 30.71 24.71
C ARG A 6 -6.13 30.92 24.99
N LEU A 7 -6.79 29.81 25.32
CA LEU A 7 -7.57 29.67 26.56
C LEU A 7 -6.91 28.51 27.36
N ALA A 8 -6.16 28.76 28.42
CA ALA A 8 -6.61 29.09 29.78
C ALA A 8 -7.30 27.91 30.48
N CYS A 9 -6.43 27.07 31.05
CA CYS A 9 -6.69 26.12 32.13
C CYS A 9 -7.25 26.84 33.38
N ARG A 10 -8.27 26.24 34.00
CA ARG A 10 -8.60 26.41 35.42
C ARG A 10 -9.08 25.05 35.94
N ILE A 11 -8.30 24.43 36.82
CA ILE A 11 -8.76 23.85 38.09
C ILE A 11 -7.51 23.71 38.97
N ALA A 12 -7.59 24.36 40.11
CA ALA A 12 -6.59 24.41 41.15
C ALA A 12 -6.58 23.10 41.96
N GLY A 13 -5.41 22.74 42.49
CA GLY A 13 -5.25 21.64 43.44
C GLY A 13 -3.82 21.56 43.94
N CYS A 14 -3.52 22.38 44.95
CA CYS A 14 -2.25 22.46 45.67
C CYS A 14 -1.94 21.14 46.40
N ALA A 15 -0.70 20.64 46.27
CA ALA A 15 0.11 20.13 47.38
C ALA A 15 1.50 19.72 46.89
N MET A 16 2.50 20.56 47.19
CA MET A 16 3.90 20.18 47.25
C MET A 16 4.13 19.28 48.47
N LEU A 17 4.85 18.18 48.31
CA LEU A 17 5.94 17.81 49.22
C LEU A 17 7.09 17.17 48.43
N ALA A 18 8.30 17.50 48.86
CA ALA A 18 9.55 17.44 48.14
C ALA A 18 10.41 16.19 48.51
N PHE A 19 11.60 16.15 47.89
CA PHE A 19 12.74 15.25 48.11
C PHE A 19 12.55 13.83 47.53
N GLY A 20 13.29 13.34 46.53
CA GLY A 20 14.62 13.67 46.02
C GLY A 20 15.45 12.38 46.02
N TRP A 21 15.85 11.86 44.86
CA TRP A 21 17.22 11.40 44.59
C TRP A 21 17.39 10.86 43.17
N ILE A 22 18.54 11.21 42.61
CA ILE A 22 19.10 10.74 41.35
C ILE A 22 19.54 9.29 41.53
N ALA A 23 19.07 8.40 40.67
CA ALA A 23 19.78 7.17 40.33
C ALA A 23 19.58 6.89 38.84
N LEU A 24 20.48 7.46 38.04
CA LEU A 24 20.70 7.06 36.68
C LEU A 24 21.34 5.67 36.71
N THR A 25 20.59 4.62 36.37
CA THR A 25 21.19 3.31 36.07
C THR A 25 20.51 2.66 34.89
N ARG A 26 21.34 2.50 33.85
CA ARG A 26 21.30 1.51 32.78
C ARG A 26 20.10 1.54 31.84
N ALA A 27 20.40 2.09 30.67
CA ALA A 27 20.02 1.53 29.38
C ALA A 27 19.72 0.03 29.46
N GLY A 28 18.46 -0.29 29.21
CA GLY A 28 17.94 -1.64 29.05
C GLY A 28 16.87 -1.60 27.97
N PHE A 29 17.30 -1.57 26.71
CA PHE A 29 16.47 -2.04 25.59
C PHE A 29 16.17 -3.52 25.84
N ALA A 30 15.06 -3.82 26.50
CA ALA A 30 14.62 -5.21 26.69
C ALA A 30 13.15 -5.30 27.09
N GLN A 31 12.23 -4.80 26.26
CA GLN A 31 10.87 -5.35 26.11
C GLN A 31 10.42 -5.11 24.67
N GLY A 32 10.88 -5.97 23.75
CA GLY A 32 10.20 -6.14 22.47
C GLY A 32 8.91 -6.90 22.73
N GLY A 33 7.84 -6.17 23.00
CA GLY A 33 6.49 -6.71 22.94
C GLY A 33 6.22 -7.15 21.51
N ASP A 34 5.76 -8.38 21.33
CA ASP A 34 5.14 -8.81 20.09
C ASP A 34 3.80 -8.07 19.98
N ASP A 35 3.84 -6.82 19.50
CA ASP A 35 2.67 -5.96 19.28
C ASP A 35 1.83 -6.42 18.08
N ARG A 36 2.00 -7.68 17.65
CA ARG A 36 1.03 -8.40 16.82
C ARG A 36 -0.20 -8.71 17.66
N ALA A 37 -0.89 -7.67 18.12
CA ALA A 37 -2.33 -7.75 18.20
C ALA A 37 -2.77 -8.24 16.81
N ALA A 38 -3.15 -9.51 16.72
CA ALA A 38 -3.69 -10.08 15.52
C ALA A 38 -4.78 -9.12 15.07
N VAL A 39 -4.54 -8.42 13.94
CA VAL A 39 -5.56 -7.59 13.33
C VAL A 39 -6.73 -8.55 13.12
N PRO A 40 -7.86 -8.37 13.82
CA PRO A 40 -8.98 -9.28 13.66
C PRO A 40 -9.29 -9.24 12.17
N ALA A 41 -9.28 -10.42 11.54
CA ALA A 41 -9.69 -10.57 10.16
C ALA A 41 -11.19 -10.29 10.09
N ALA A 42 -11.59 -9.03 10.23
CA ALA A 42 -12.89 -8.52 9.82
C ALA A 42 -12.90 -8.39 8.29
N ALA A 43 -12.44 -9.43 7.60
CA ALA A 43 -12.68 -9.63 6.20
C ALA A 43 -13.99 -10.42 6.11
N GLY A 44 -15.10 -9.76 6.42
CA GLY A 44 -16.31 -10.07 5.66
C GLY A 44 -15.95 -9.94 4.18
N ASN A 45 -16.46 -10.83 3.33
CA ASN A 45 -16.11 -10.86 1.92
C ASN A 45 -16.50 -9.52 1.27
N LEU A 46 -15.57 -8.56 1.26
CA LEU A 46 -15.80 -7.21 0.76
C LEU A 46 -15.94 -7.33 -0.75
N ALA A 47 -17.11 -6.98 -1.26
CA ALA A 47 -17.31 -6.91 -2.70
C ALA A 47 -16.44 -5.79 -3.26
N LEU A 48 -15.55 -6.17 -4.19
CA LEU A 48 -14.67 -5.25 -4.90
C LEU A 48 -15.14 -5.05 -6.33
N ASP A 49 -14.94 -3.85 -6.86
CA ASP A 49 -15.13 -3.58 -8.29
C ASP A 49 -13.97 -4.15 -9.13
N PRO A 50 -14.04 -4.11 -10.48
CA PRO A 50 -12.99 -4.64 -11.36
C PRO A 50 -11.61 -4.02 -11.17
N TYR A 51 -11.53 -2.85 -10.53
CA TYR A 51 -10.29 -2.13 -10.24
C TYR A 51 -9.78 -2.40 -8.81
N GLY A 52 -10.52 -3.14 -7.98
CA GLY A 52 -10.19 -3.42 -6.59
C GLY A 52 -10.73 -2.37 -5.59
N GLY A 53 -11.66 -1.52 -6.02
CA GLY A 53 -12.34 -0.55 -5.16
C GLY A 53 -13.39 -1.21 -4.27
N CYS A 54 -13.48 -0.79 -3.00
CA CYS A 54 -14.45 -1.26 -2.03
C CYS A 54 -15.84 -0.69 -2.31
N THR A 55 -16.79 -1.56 -2.70
CA THR A 55 -18.16 -1.15 -3.06
C THR A 55 -18.96 -0.55 -1.91
N ALA A 56 -18.55 -0.78 -0.66
CA ALA A 56 -19.15 -0.15 0.52
C ALA A 56 -18.86 1.37 0.62
N ILE A 57 -17.81 1.85 -0.06
CA ILE A 57 -17.47 3.28 -0.15
C ILE A 57 -17.79 3.73 -1.56
N ARG A 58 -18.92 4.43 -1.75
CA ARG A 58 -19.41 4.81 -3.08
C ARG A 58 -19.58 6.33 -3.21
N THR A 59 -19.18 6.85 -4.36
CA THR A 59 -19.32 8.24 -4.79
C THR A 59 -19.59 8.29 -6.31
N ARG A 60 -19.54 9.48 -6.92
CA ARG A 60 -19.77 9.67 -8.36
C ARG A 60 -18.69 8.96 -9.20
N ALA A 61 -19.14 8.12 -10.13
CA ALA A 61 -18.32 7.55 -11.20
C ALA A 61 -17.96 8.62 -12.23
N THR A 62 -16.68 8.67 -12.61
CA THR A 62 -16.16 9.65 -13.59
C THR A 62 -15.45 8.99 -14.76
N GLY A 63 -15.26 7.67 -14.73
CA GLY A 63 -14.50 6.95 -15.75
C GLY A 63 -12.98 7.05 -15.59
N PHE A 64 -12.49 7.75 -14.57
CA PHE A 64 -11.05 7.93 -14.28
C PHE A 64 -10.78 7.78 -12.79
N PHE A 65 -9.58 7.31 -12.46
CA PHE A 65 -9.08 7.40 -11.08
C PHE A 65 -8.97 8.86 -10.65
N ARG A 66 -9.32 9.12 -9.40
CA ARG A 66 -9.25 10.46 -8.80
C ARG A 66 -9.08 10.36 -7.29
N VAL A 67 -9.01 11.50 -6.63
CA VAL A 67 -8.91 11.61 -5.18
C VAL A 67 -10.15 12.37 -4.68
N GLU A 68 -10.74 11.91 -3.58
CA GLU A 68 -11.89 12.56 -2.94
C GLU A 68 -11.80 12.44 -1.42
N GLU A 69 -12.23 13.48 -0.71
CA GLU A 69 -12.46 13.41 0.73
C GLU A 69 -13.88 12.91 1.00
N ILE A 70 -14.01 11.74 1.63
CA ILE A 70 -15.28 11.10 1.97
C ILE A 70 -15.31 10.90 3.48
N ASN A 71 -16.29 11.50 4.16
CA ASN A 71 -16.46 11.43 5.62
C ASN A 71 -15.19 11.82 6.41
N GLY A 72 -14.49 12.87 5.99
CA GLY A 72 -13.28 13.36 6.65
C GLY A 72 -12.03 12.52 6.40
N ARG A 73 -12.04 11.62 5.41
CA ARG A 73 -10.88 10.82 5.01
C ARG A 73 -10.64 10.93 3.50
N TRP A 74 -9.38 11.10 3.12
CA TRP A 74 -8.98 11.08 1.72
C TRP A 74 -8.88 9.66 1.18
N TRP A 75 -9.48 9.46 0.02
CA TRP A 75 -9.51 8.19 -0.72
C TRP A 75 -9.04 8.41 -2.15
N PHE A 76 -8.38 7.40 -2.71
CA PHE A 76 -8.48 7.20 -4.14
C PHE A 76 -9.88 6.70 -4.48
N VAL A 77 -10.37 7.06 -5.66
CA VAL A 77 -11.68 6.63 -6.15
C VAL A 77 -11.47 5.99 -7.52
N THR A 78 -12.05 4.81 -7.71
CA THR A 78 -12.00 4.07 -8.98
C THR A 78 -12.84 4.76 -10.07
N PRO A 79 -12.64 4.43 -11.35
CA PRO A 79 -13.49 4.89 -12.45
C PRO A 79 -15.00 4.70 -12.21
N ASP A 80 -15.37 3.62 -11.53
CA ASP A 80 -16.75 3.24 -11.18
C ASP A 80 -17.29 3.95 -9.93
N GLY A 81 -16.47 4.79 -9.28
CA GLY A 81 -16.87 5.60 -8.13
C GLY A 81 -16.76 4.89 -6.79
N HIS A 82 -15.88 3.89 -6.63
CA HIS A 82 -15.67 3.19 -5.36
C HIS A 82 -14.37 3.59 -4.67
N GLY A 83 -14.35 3.59 -3.34
CA GLY A 83 -13.16 3.89 -2.55
C GLY A 83 -12.07 2.86 -2.77
N PHE A 84 -10.85 3.30 -3.09
CA PHE A 84 -9.72 2.46 -3.44
C PHE A 84 -8.58 2.65 -2.43
N LEU A 85 -8.08 1.53 -1.89
CA LEU A 85 -6.86 1.50 -1.10
C LEU A 85 -5.75 0.91 -1.97
N SER A 86 -4.72 1.72 -2.25
CA SER A 86 -3.58 1.28 -3.04
C SER A 86 -2.64 0.44 -2.16
N VAL A 87 -2.58 -0.86 -2.44
CA VAL A 87 -1.66 -1.80 -1.81
C VAL A 87 -0.78 -2.37 -2.90
N GLY A 88 0.47 -1.90 -2.94
CA GLY A 88 1.35 -2.17 -4.07
C GLY A 88 2.78 -2.52 -3.70
N ILE A 89 3.47 -3.08 -4.69
CA ILE A 89 4.89 -3.44 -4.64
C ILE A 89 5.66 -2.58 -5.65
N ASN A 90 6.89 -2.24 -5.27
CA ASN A 90 7.88 -1.58 -6.12
C ASN A 90 9.04 -2.54 -6.39
N HIS A 91 9.85 -2.21 -7.39
CA HIS A 91 11.09 -2.92 -7.73
C HIS A 91 10.88 -4.41 -8.02
N LEU A 92 9.87 -4.72 -8.83
CA LEU A 92 9.88 -5.98 -9.55
C LEU A 92 11.05 -5.90 -10.54
N ASP A 93 11.81 -6.99 -10.68
CA ASP A 93 12.94 -7.08 -11.60
C ASP A 93 13.11 -8.51 -12.14
N LEU A 94 13.28 -8.65 -13.46
CA LEU A 94 13.59 -9.90 -14.17
C LEU A 94 15.09 -10.24 -14.14
N ALA A 95 15.96 -9.25 -13.96
CA ALA A 95 17.40 -9.39 -14.03
C ALA A 95 17.92 -10.44 -13.03
N ALA A 96 17.37 -10.45 -11.81
CA ALA A 96 17.69 -11.43 -10.77
C ALA A 96 17.54 -12.88 -11.26
N LEU A 97 16.54 -13.15 -12.11
CA LEU A 97 16.26 -14.47 -12.68
C LEU A 97 17.09 -14.78 -13.93
N LYS A 98 17.65 -13.77 -14.59
CA LYS A 98 18.42 -13.92 -15.83
C LYS A 98 19.93 -14.03 -15.61
N TYR A 99 20.42 -13.90 -14.37
CA TYR A 99 21.81 -14.21 -14.04
C TYR A 99 22.18 -15.67 -14.35
N PRO A 100 23.44 -15.97 -14.72
CA PRO A 100 23.87 -17.33 -15.09
C PRO A 100 23.47 -18.41 -14.08
N ASP A 101 23.55 -18.09 -12.79
CA ASP A 101 23.22 -19.03 -11.71
C ASP A 101 21.72 -19.34 -11.64
N ASN A 102 20.84 -18.41 -12.04
CA ASN A 102 19.37 -18.52 -11.90
C ASN A 102 18.64 -18.75 -13.23
N VAL A 103 19.30 -18.52 -14.38
CA VAL A 103 18.65 -18.53 -15.72
C VAL A 103 17.98 -19.86 -16.05
N HIS A 104 18.46 -20.96 -15.45
CA HIS A 104 17.85 -22.27 -15.60
C HIS A 104 16.41 -22.29 -15.05
N ILE A 105 16.12 -21.60 -13.95
CA ILE A 105 14.77 -21.44 -13.38
C ILE A 105 13.88 -20.68 -14.38
N PHE A 106 14.40 -19.58 -14.93
CA PHE A 106 13.66 -18.78 -15.90
C PHE A 106 13.29 -19.59 -17.16
N ARG A 107 14.23 -20.38 -17.66
CA ARG A 107 14.03 -21.28 -18.82
C ARG A 107 13.08 -22.43 -18.52
N GLN A 108 13.26 -23.12 -17.40
CA GLN A 108 12.49 -24.32 -17.07
C GLN A 108 11.06 -23.98 -16.65
N ARG A 109 10.87 -22.96 -15.81
CA ARG A 109 9.56 -22.61 -15.24
C ARG A 109 8.72 -21.73 -16.15
N TYR A 110 9.36 -20.78 -16.83
CA TYR A 110 8.66 -19.78 -17.64
C TYR A 110 8.99 -19.89 -19.14
N GLY A 111 9.69 -20.94 -19.57
CA GLY A 111 10.04 -21.17 -20.97
C GLY A 111 11.02 -20.14 -21.54
N GLY A 112 11.68 -19.35 -20.67
CA GLY A 112 12.51 -18.23 -21.11
C GLY A 112 11.71 -17.04 -21.67
N GLN A 113 10.41 -16.95 -21.40
CA GLN A 113 9.52 -15.93 -21.94
C GLN A 113 9.17 -14.88 -20.89
N ASP A 114 9.51 -13.62 -21.16
CA ASP A 114 9.27 -12.50 -20.24
C ASP A 114 7.78 -12.32 -19.94
N GLU A 115 6.91 -12.38 -20.96
CA GLU A 115 5.45 -12.26 -20.78
C GLU A 115 4.88 -13.34 -19.86
N ARG A 116 5.40 -14.57 -19.95
CA ARG A 116 4.96 -15.69 -19.11
C ARG A 116 5.40 -15.47 -17.67
N TYR A 117 6.63 -15.01 -17.45
CA TYR A 117 7.08 -14.63 -16.10
C TYR A 117 6.24 -13.50 -15.50
N ILE A 118 5.98 -12.44 -16.25
CA ILE A 118 5.18 -11.31 -15.76
C ILE A 118 3.77 -11.78 -15.39
N ARG A 119 3.15 -12.64 -16.21
CA ARG A 119 1.80 -13.14 -15.94
C ARG A 119 1.73 -14.13 -14.78
N GLU A 120 2.58 -15.16 -14.82
CA GLU A 120 2.49 -16.32 -13.93
C GLU A 120 3.38 -16.20 -12.69
N GLY A 121 4.55 -15.57 -12.82
CA GLY A 121 5.51 -15.39 -11.73
C GLY A 121 5.25 -14.15 -10.88
N ILE A 122 4.62 -13.12 -11.45
CA ILE A 122 4.38 -11.83 -10.77
C ILE A 122 2.88 -11.56 -10.62
N ALA A 123 2.16 -11.31 -11.72
CA ALA A 123 0.81 -10.77 -11.66
C ALA A 123 -0.19 -11.71 -10.95
N ALA A 124 -0.15 -13.02 -11.25
CA ALA A 124 -1.06 -13.98 -10.62
C ALA A 124 -0.82 -14.13 -9.11
N PRO A 125 0.42 -14.37 -8.61
CA PRO A 125 0.70 -14.40 -7.18
C PRO A 125 0.33 -13.11 -6.45
N LEU A 126 0.69 -11.94 -7.00
CA LEU A 126 0.40 -10.66 -6.36
C LEU A 126 -1.11 -10.43 -6.20
N ARG A 127 -1.91 -10.77 -7.22
CA ARG A 127 -3.37 -10.73 -7.12
C ARG A 127 -3.91 -11.71 -6.08
N ALA A 128 -3.38 -12.93 -6.05
CA ALA A 128 -3.78 -13.94 -5.06
C ALA A 128 -3.46 -13.50 -3.61
N TRP A 129 -2.40 -12.71 -3.42
CA TRP A 129 -2.04 -12.13 -2.13
C TRP A 129 -2.77 -10.82 -1.81
N GLY A 130 -3.60 -10.31 -2.72
CA GLY A 130 -4.41 -9.10 -2.50
C GLY A 130 -3.73 -7.78 -2.88
N PHE A 131 -2.59 -7.80 -3.56
CA PHE A 131 -1.99 -6.58 -4.13
C PHE A 131 -2.77 -6.13 -5.36
N ASN A 132 -3.00 -4.83 -5.48
CA ASN A 132 -3.79 -4.22 -6.55
C ASN A 132 -3.03 -3.13 -7.33
N THR A 133 -1.86 -2.72 -6.86
CA THR A 133 -1.05 -1.68 -7.50
C THR A 133 0.38 -2.18 -7.75
N ILE A 134 0.94 -1.82 -8.90
CA ILE A 134 2.39 -1.91 -9.15
C ILE A 134 2.89 -0.48 -9.22
N GLY A 135 3.90 -0.16 -8.42
CA GLY A 135 4.56 1.15 -8.45
C GLY A 135 5.71 1.15 -9.44
N TRP A 136 6.83 1.78 -9.06
CA TRP A 136 7.99 1.86 -9.95
C TRP A 136 8.66 0.49 -10.09
N SER A 137 8.88 0.03 -11.31
CA SER A 137 9.64 -1.18 -11.68
C SER A 137 10.31 -0.92 -13.04
N GLN A 138 11.46 -1.55 -13.31
CA GLN A 138 12.20 -1.32 -14.56
C GLN A 138 11.61 -2.12 -15.74
N GLU A 139 10.81 -3.16 -15.45
CA GLU A 139 10.10 -3.95 -16.43
C GLU A 139 8.98 -3.15 -17.07
N ALA A 140 8.91 -3.20 -18.39
CA ALA A 140 7.77 -2.70 -19.13
C ALA A 140 6.53 -3.57 -18.85
N VAL A 141 5.75 -3.22 -17.83
CA VAL A 141 4.42 -3.78 -17.58
C VAL A 141 3.38 -2.85 -18.21
N GLY A 142 3.35 -2.84 -19.54
CA GLY A 142 2.34 -2.10 -20.30
C GLY A 142 1.06 -2.93 -20.48
N GLY A 143 -0.12 -2.32 -20.29
CA GLY A 143 -1.39 -2.91 -20.70
C GLY A 143 -1.48 -3.04 -22.23
N GLN A 144 -2.56 -3.64 -22.75
CA GLN A 144 -2.75 -3.83 -24.20
C GLN A 144 -2.65 -2.51 -25.01
N TRP A 145 -2.86 -1.35 -24.37
CA TRP A 145 -2.76 0.01 -24.92
C TRP A 145 -1.32 0.51 -25.16
N MET A 146 -0.29 -0.17 -24.66
CA MET A 146 1.13 0.17 -24.93
C MET A 146 1.79 -0.74 -25.97
N LYS A 147 1.04 -1.63 -26.63
CA LYS A 147 1.57 -2.40 -27.76
C LYS A 147 1.84 -1.42 -28.92
N PRO A 148 3.00 -1.47 -29.61
CA PRO A 148 3.35 -0.59 -30.74
C PRO A 148 2.45 -0.64 -31.99
N GLY A 149 1.19 -1.07 -31.87
CA GLY A 149 0.20 -1.05 -32.95
C GLY A 149 -1.26 -1.03 -32.46
N SER A 150 -1.54 -0.82 -31.16
CA SER A 150 -2.89 -1.01 -30.63
C SER A 150 -3.69 0.26 -30.37
N ILE A 151 -3.11 1.46 -30.21
CA ILE A 151 -3.90 2.70 -30.13
C ILE A 151 -2.95 3.91 -30.16
N LEU A 152 -3.14 4.75 -31.18
CA LEU A 152 -2.65 6.11 -31.44
C LEU A 152 -2.39 6.21 -32.96
N ARG A 153 -3.48 6.14 -33.72
CA ARG A 153 -3.53 6.84 -35.01
C ARG A 153 -4.01 8.25 -34.68
N HIS A 154 -3.18 9.25 -34.98
CA HIS A 154 -3.60 10.65 -35.03
C HIS A 154 -4.66 10.84 -36.11
#